data_AF-A0A920P001-F1
#
_entry.id   AF-A0A920P001-F1
#
_cell.length_a   1.000
_cell.length_b   1.000
_cell.length_c   1.000
_cell.angle_alpha   90.00
_cell.angle_beta   90.00
_cell.angle_gamma   90.00
#
_symmetry.space_group_name_H-M   'P 1'
#
loop_
_entity.id
_entity.type
_entity.pdbx_description
1 polymer ?
#
loop_
_entity_poly.entity_id
_entity_poly.type
_entity_poly.pdbx_seq_one_letter_code
_entity_poly.pdbx_strand_id
1 'polypeptide(L)' 'MFKEYYNHINPTRYYSYSWYGRLSEEDKLVVARAKKIQRFLSQPFFVAEVFTGSPGKLVDLDSTIKVLMQTEREYDIT' A
#
# COMPACT_ATOMS: atom_id res chain seq x y z
N MET A 1 18.03 21.26 13.47
CA MET A 1 18.58 21.65 12.14
C MET A 1 18.10 20.75 11.00
N PHE A 2 18.51 19.47 10.87
CA PHE A 2 18.11 18.64 9.71
C PHE A 2 16.61 18.30 9.64
N LYS A 3 15.91 18.21 10.79
CA LYS A 3 14.47 17.89 10.85
C LYS A 3 13.56 19.03 10.35
N GLU A 4 13.98 20.29 10.53
CA GLU A 4 13.21 21.47 10.09
C GLU A 4 13.34 21.71 8.59
N TYR A 5 14.51 21.44 8.02
CA TYR A 5 14.75 21.58 6.58
C TYR A 5 13.85 20.64 5.75
N TYR A 6 13.66 19.39 6.20
CA TYR A 6 12.78 18.43 5.52
C TYR A 6 11.28 18.77 5.61
N ASN A 7 10.85 19.49 6.66
CA ASN A 7 9.45 19.91 6.81
C ASN A 7 9.00 20.91 5.74
N HIS A 8 9.92 21.76 5.28
CA HIS A 8 9.60 22.79 4.27
C HIS A 8 9.50 22.20 2.85
N ILE A 9 10.24 21.13 2.58
CA ILE A 9 10.38 20.57 1.23
C ILE A 9 9.29 19.53 0.95
N ASN A 10 8.89 18.72 1.94
CA ASN A 10 7.84 17.72 1.79
C ASN A 10 7.13 17.44 3.14
N PRO A 11 6.25 18.35 3.60
CA PRO A 11 5.61 18.25 4.92
C PRO A 11 4.82 16.95 5.11
N THR A 12 4.12 16.49 4.06
CA THR A 12 3.35 15.23 4.07
C THR A 12 4.20 14.00 4.39
N ARG A 13 5.45 13.98 3.91
CA ARG A 13 6.37 12.85 4.11
C ARG A 13 6.89 12.83 5.55
N TYR A 14 7.14 13.98 6.14
CA TYR A 14 7.59 14.07 7.54
C TYR A 14 6.50 13.64 8.52
N TYR A 15 5.27 14.13 8.33
CA TYR A 15 4.14 13.67 9.13
C TYR A 15 4.00 12.14 9.03
N SER A 16 4.12 11.56 7.84
CA SER A 16 4.10 10.10 7.71
C SER A 16 5.16 9.40 8.57
N TYR A 17 6.41 9.84 8.61
CA TYR A 17 7.47 9.18 9.40
C TYR A 17 7.34 9.44 10.92
N SER A 18 7.02 10.67 11.32
CA SER A 18 6.81 11.01 12.73
C SER A 18 5.60 10.30 13.31
N TRP A 19 4.51 10.16 12.54
CA TRP A 19 3.32 9.43 12.98
C TRP A 19 3.55 7.92 12.94
N TYR A 20 4.24 7.39 11.93
CA TYR A 20 4.57 5.96 11.85
C TYR A 20 5.40 5.47 13.06
N GLY A 21 6.34 6.28 13.53
CA GLY A 21 7.15 5.98 14.71
C GLY A 21 6.43 6.11 16.05
N ARG A 22 5.21 6.68 16.08
CA ARG A 22 4.39 6.87 17.28
C ARG A 22 3.31 5.80 17.47
N LEU A 23 3.13 4.91 16.49
CA LEU A 23 2.18 3.79 16.57
C LEU A 23 2.75 2.64 17.41
N SER A 24 1.87 1.87 18.03
CA SER A 24 2.21 0.57 18.64
C SER A 24 2.69 -0.41 17.56
N GLU A 25 3.40 -1.47 17.94
CA GLU A 25 3.85 -2.49 16.96
C GLU A 25 2.67 -3.20 16.27
N GLU A 26 1.57 -3.40 17.00
CA GLU A 26 0.32 -3.95 16.46
C GLU A 26 -0.32 -3.03 15.41
N ASP A 27 -0.38 -1.72 15.67
CA ASP A 27 -0.94 -0.78 14.71
C ASP A 27 -0.04 -0.60 13.48
N LYS A 28 1.29 -0.67 13.64
CA LYS A 28 2.22 -0.68 12.50
C LYS A 28 1.98 -1.87 11.59
N LEU A 29 1.68 -3.05 12.15
CA LEU A 29 1.29 -4.22 11.38
C LEU A 29 0.00 -3.97 10.61
N VAL A 30 -1.02 -3.35 11.24
CA VAL A 30 -2.27 -2.99 10.55
C VAL A 30 -2.02 -2.02 9.39
N VAL A 31 -1.20 -0.98 9.58
CA VAL A 31 -0.86 -0.02 8.52
C VAL A 31 -0.07 -0.70 7.38
N ALA A 32 0.83 -1.63 7.70
CA ALA A 32 1.55 -2.40 6.70
C ALA A 32 0.59 -3.28 5.86
N ARG A 33 -0.40 -3.92 6.49
CA ARG A 33 -1.46 -4.69 5.81
C ARG A 33 -2.28 -3.79 4.88
N ALA A 34 -2.77 -2.66 5.39
CA ALA A 34 -3.58 -1.71 4.62
C ALA A 34 -2.83 -1.22 3.36
N LYS A 35 -1.53 -0.96 3.47
CA LYS A 35 -0.68 -0.58 2.32
C LYS A 35 -0.51 -1.71 1.30
N LYS A 36 -0.42 -2.98 1.74
CA LYS A 36 -0.32 -4.14 0.85
C LYS A 36 -1.64 -4.33 0.07
N ILE A 37 -2.78 -4.23 0.75
CA ILE A 37 -4.12 -4.27 0.12
C ILE A 37 -4.30 -3.10 -0.85
N GLN A 38 -3.94 -1.87 -0.46
CA GLN A 38 -4.01 -0.69 -1.33
C GLN A 38 -3.24 -0.89 -2.65
N ARG A 39 -2.05 -1.49 -2.59
CA ARG A 39 -1.26 -1.82 -3.78
C ARG A 39 -1.87 -2.95 -4.59
N PHE A 40 -2.40 -3.97 -3.93
CA PHE A 40 -3.06 -5.09 -4.60
C PHE A 40 -4.29 -4.65 -5.43
N LEU A 41 -5.07 -3.70 -4.92
CA LEU A 41 -6.20 -3.11 -5.63
C LEU A 41 -5.80 -2.22 -6.82
N SER A 42 -4.52 -1.89 -6.95
CA SER A 42 -4.01 -1.13 -8.08
C SER A 42 -3.61 -2.10 -9.20
N GLN A 43 -4.49 -2.28 -10.20
CA GLN A 43 -4.21 -3.09 -11.38
C GLN A 43 -3.93 -2.23 -12.62
N PRO A 44 -3.07 -2.70 -13.56
CA PRO A 44 -2.90 -2.05 -14.85
C PRO A 44 -4.17 -2.20 -15.70
N PHE A 45 -4.77 -1.08 -16.08
CA PHE A 45 -5.97 -1.04 -16.90
C PHE A 45 -5.62 -1.05 -18.39
N PHE A 46 -6.42 -1.72 -19.22
CA PHE A 46 -6.24 -1.73 -20.68
C PHE A 46 -6.22 -0.32 -21.30
N VAL A 47 -7.03 0.60 -20.77
CA VAL A 47 -7.07 2.00 -21.24
C VAL A 47 -5.81 2.77 -20.85
N ALA A 48 -5.15 2.36 -19.76
CA ALA A 48 -3.95 3.02 -19.25
C ALA A 48 -2.67 2.59 -19.97
N GLU A 49 -2.70 1.54 -20.81
CA GLU A 49 -1.53 1.03 -21.53
C GLU A 49 -0.77 2.11 -22.31
N VAL A 50 -1.52 3.04 -22.93
CA VAL A 50 -0.97 4.17 -23.69
C VAL A 50 -0.11 5.10 -22.83
N PHE A 51 -0.40 5.18 -21.52
CA PHE A 51 0.29 6.05 -20.56
C PHE A 51 1.34 5.31 -19.73
N THR A 52 1.09 4.04 -19.38
CA THR A 52 1.95 3.26 -18.48
C THR A 52 2.92 2.34 -19.21
N GLY A 53 2.71 2.06 -20.50
CA GLY A 53 3.53 1.14 -21.31
C GLY A 53 3.48 -0.33 -20.85
N SER A 54 2.70 -0.64 -19.82
CA SER A 54 2.50 -1.98 -19.28
C SER A 54 1.16 -2.52 -19.76
N PRO A 55 1.10 -3.75 -20.31
CA PRO A 55 -0.15 -4.34 -20.81
C PRO A 55 -1.15 -4.55 -19.67
N GLY A 56 -2.41 -4.23 -19.94
CA GLY A 56 -3.54 -4.45 -19.05
C GLY A 56 -3.78 -5.94 -18.84
N LYS A 57 -4.25 -6.27 -17.64
CA LYS A 57 -4.54 -7.66 -17.26
C LYS A 57 -5.95 -7.78 -16.74
N LEU A 58 -6.71 -8.71 -17.30
CA LEU A 58 -7.98 -9.18 -16.75
C LEU A 58 -7.69 -10.28 -15.74
N VAL A 59 -8.33 -10.20 -14.58
CA VAL A 59 -8.15 -11.13 -13.47
C VAL A 59 -9.53 -11.72 -13.15
N ASP A 60 -9.61 -13.05 -13.11
CA ASP A 60 -10.86 -13.75 -12.82
C ASP A 60 -11.26 -13.56 -11.35
N LEU A 61 -12.57 -13.53 -11.07
CA LEU A 61 -13.11 -13.30 -9.74
C LEU A 61 -12.56 -14.29 -8.70
N ASP A 62 -12.52 -15.58 -9.05
CA ASP A 62 -12.02 -16.63 -8.15
C ASP A 62 -10.55 -16.44 -7.79
N SER A 63 -9.75 -15.93 -8.73
CA SER A 63 -8.34 -15.64 -8.48
C SER A 63 -8.17 -14.41 -7.59
N THR A 64 -9.01 -13.38 -7.77
CA THR A 64 -9.04 -12.20 -6.89
C THR A 64 -9.40 -12.57 -5.46
N ILE A 65 -10.44 -13.39 -5.26
CA ILE A 65 -10.88 -13.82 -3.93
C ILE A 65 -9.80 -14.66 -3.25
N LYS A 66 -9.18 -15.61 -3.98
CA LYS A 66 -8.09 -16.43 -3.43
C LYS A 66 -6.91 -15.58 -2.98
N VAL A 67 -6.49 -14.60 -3.77
CA VAL A 67 -5.34 -13.76 -3.42
C VAL A 67 -5.68 -12.82 -2.24
N LEU A 68 -6.90 -12.30 -2.18
CA LEU A 68 -7.35 -11.49 -1.04
C LEU A 68 -7.34 -12.31 0.26
N MET A 69 -7.94 -13.51 0.24
CA MET A 69 -7.96 -14.44 1.38
C MET A 69 -6.56 -14.94 1.75
N GLN A 70 -5.66 -15.11 0.77
CA GLN A 70 -4.27 -15.48 1.03
C GLN A 70 -3.49 -14.34 1.69
N THR A 71 -3.72 -13.10 1.26
CA THR A 71 -3.09 -11.90 1.83
C THR A 71 -3.53 -11.70 3.28
N GLU A 72 -4.77 -12.09 3.60
CA GLU A 72 -5.29 -12.17 4.97
C GLU A 72 -4.64 -13.28 5.79
N ARG A 73 -4.51 -14.50 5.23
CA ARG A 73 -3.96 -15.68 5.93
C ARG A 73 -2.45 -15.65 6.17
N GLU A 74 -1.67 -15.01 5.29
CA GLU A 74 -0.20 -14.96 5.42
C GLU A 74 0.27 -14.19 6.68
N TYR A 75 -0.62 -13.48 7.38
CA TYR A 75 -0.29 -12.65 8.55
C TYR A 75 -1.19 -12.90 9.78
N ASP A 76 -1.77 -14.11 9.91
CA ASP A 76 -2.60 -14.55 11.04
C ASP A 76 -3.60 -13.49 11.54
N ILE A 77 -4.75 -13.43 10.88
CA ILE A 77 -5.95 -12.83 11.46
C ILE A 77 -6.91 -13.93 11.92
N THR A 78 -6.52 -14.63 12.99
CA THR A 78 -7.30 -15.23 14.09
C THR A 78 -6.41 -16.20 14.83
#